data_AF-A0A959TDW0-F1
#
_entry.id   AF-A0A959TDW0-F1
#
_cell.length_a   1.000
_cell.length_b   1.000
_cell.length_c   1.000
_cell.angle_alpha   90.00
_cell.angle_beta   90.00
_cell.angle_gamma   90.00
#
_symmetry.space_group_name_H-M   'P 1'
#
loop_
_entity.id
_entity.type
_entity.pdbx_description
1 polymer ?
#
loop_
_entity_poly.entity_id
_entity_poly.type
_entity_poly.pdbx_seq_one_letter_code
_entity_poly.pdbx_strand_id
1 'polypeptide(L)'
;QRALKLRPEFPEALFLSGVVKGERYREEAGIAEIEEALRLRPDIPGGTMSLAMLYYETGRYTEAIDLYTRVIDSGADGEAEAYYYRGDCHYNLEDKEKACADWRISDAKGDRDAAFIVRNYCDTDEESIPKKPVRKRKNTVIQF
;
A
#
# COMPACT_ATOMS: atom_id res chain seq x y z
N GLN A 1 -18.01 1.18 -16.63
CA GLN A 1 -19.28 1.67 -16.04
C GLN A 1 -20.51 0.77 -16.24
N ARG A 2 -20.48 -0.29 -17.07
CA ARG A 2 -21.67 -1.14 -17.34
C ARG A 2 -21.83 -2.36 -16.40
N ALA A 3 -20.79 -2.74 -15.64
CA ALA A 3 -20.81 -3.89 -14.73
C ALA A 3 -21.59 -3.63 -13.42
N LEU A 4 -21.49 -2.43 -12.85
CA LEU A 4 -22.19 -2.04 -11.60
C LEU A 4 -23.72 -1.96 -11.71
N LYS A 5 -24.29 -2.02 -12.93
CA LYS A 5 -25.75 -1.91 -13.15
C LYS A 5 -26.49 -3.24 -13.11
N LEU A 6 -25.79 -4.38 -13.12
CA LEU A 6 -26.43 -5.69 -13.31
C LEU A 6 -26.42 -6.60 -12.07
N ARG A 7 -25.50 -6.40 -11.11
CA ARG A 7 -25.55 -6.98 -9.76
C ARG A 7 -24.78 -6.08 -8.78
N PRO A 8 -25.45 -5.45 -7.79
CA PRO A 8 -24.80 -4.58 -6.80
C PRO A 8 -23.80 -5.27 -5.86
N GLU A 9 -23.72 -6.61 -5.90
CA GLU A 9 -23.05 -7.45 -4.89
C GLU A 9 -21.90 -8.28 -5.48
N PHE A 10 -21.19 -7.79 -6.50
CA PHE A 10 -20.03 -8.49 -7.06
C PHE A 10 -18.72 -7.90 -6.51
N PRO A 11 -18.03 -8.58 -5.59
CA PRO A 11 -16.91 -7.97 -4.88
C PRO A 11 -15.72 -7.64 -5.80
N GLU A 12 -15.50 -8.38 -6.89
CA GLU A 12 -14.50 -8.03 -7.91
C GLU A 12 -14.85 -6.71 -8.61
N ALA A 13 -16.14 -6.49 -8.92
CA ALA A 13 -16.56 -5.26 -9.61
C ALA A 13 -16.45 -4.03 -8.69
N LEU A 14 -16.71 -4.20 -7.39
CA LEU A 14 -16.52 -3.18 -6.37
C LEU A 14 -15.02 -2.88 -6.19
N PHE A 15 -14.18 -3.91 -6.08
CA PHE A 15 -12.72 -3.77 -6.02
C PHE A 15 -12.18 -3.02 -7.25
N LEU A 16 -12.53 -3.46 -8.47
CA LEU A 16 -12.12 -2.82 -9.71
C LEU A 16 -12.59 -1.36 -9.79
N SER A 17 -13.82 -1.08 -9.35
CA SER A 17 -14.35 0.29 -9.31
C SER A 17 -13.57 1.16 -8.33
N GLY A 18 -13.28 0.64 -7.14
CA GLY A 18 -12.56 1.39 -6.12
C GLY A 18 -11.11 1.70 -6.51
N VAL A 19 -10.42 0.75 -7.16
CA VAL A 19 -9.09 0.98 -7.76
C VAL A 19 -9.15 2.11 -8.78
N VAL A 20 -10.09 2.05 -9.73
CA VAL A 20 -10.26 3.09 -10.77
C VAL A 20 -10.61 4.45 -10.16
N LYS A 21 -11.38 4.51 -9.07
CA LYS A 21 -11.69 5.77 -8.39
C LYS A 21 -10.49 6.33 -7.64
N GLY A 22 -9.71 5.47 -6.99
CA GLY A 22 -8.45 5.84 -6.36
C GLY A 22 -7.44 6.39 -7.36
N GLU A 23 -7.40 5.88 -8.59
CA GLU A 23 -6.55 6.42 -9.66
C GLU A 23 -7.06 7.76 -10.24
N ARG A 24 -8.35 8.08 -10.05
CA ARG A 24 -9.00 9.30 -10.57
C ARG A 24 -9.16 10.40 -9.53
N TYR A 25 -8.30 10.42 -8.51
CA TYR A 25 -8.32 11.40 -7.40
C TYR A 25 -9.66 11.43 -6.64
N ARG A 26 -10.36 10.29 -6.60
CA ARG A 26 -11.57 10.10 -5.79
C ARG A 26 -11.26 9.05 -4.72
N GLU A 27 -10.19 9.28 -3.97
CA GLU A 27 -9.59 8.31 -3.05
C GLU A 27 -10.58 7.80 -2.01
N GLU A 28 -11.32 8.69 -1.33
CA GLU A 28 -12.35 8.30 -0.33
C GLU A 28 -13.47 7.44 -0.91
N ALA A 29 -13.93 7.76 -2.13
CA ALA A 29 -14.95 6.98 -2.80
C ALA A 29 -14.41 5.63 -3.31
N GLY A 30 -13.10 5.53 -3.54
CA GLY A 30 -12.42 4.30 -3.90
C GLY A 30 -12.19 3.39 -2.70
N ILE A 31 -11.77 3.97 -1.58
CA ILE A 31 -11.65 3.33 -0.26
C ILE A 31 -12.96 2.65 0.11
N ALA A 32 -14.08 3.40 0.13
CA ALA A 32 -15.37 2.85 0.56
C ALA A 32 -15.82 1.64 -0.30
N GLU A 33 -15.52 1.64 -1.61
CA GLU A 33 -15.86 0.52 -2.49
C GLU A 33 -14.95 -0.70 -2.28
N ILE A 34 -13.66 -0.49 -2.02
CA ILE A 34 -12.73 -1.58 -1.71
C ILE A 34 -13.01 -2.16 -0.33
N GLU A 35 -13.34 -1.34 0.65
CA GLU A 35 -13.76 -1.80 1.98
C GLU A 35 -15.01 -2.68 1.89
N GLU A 36 -16.01 -2.24 1.14
CA GLU A 36 -17.23 -3.02 0.92
C GLU A 36 -16.93 -4.32 0.16
N ALA A 37 -16.06 -4.27 -0.86
CA ALA A 37 -15.61 -5.46 -1.56
C ALA A 37 -14.95 -6.47 -0.61
N LEU A 38 -14.04 -6.02 0.26
CA LEU A 38 -13.35 -6.86 1.23
C LEU A 38 -14.25 -7.34 2.36
N ARG A 39 -15.30 -6.59 2.71
CA ARG A 39 -16.34 -7.02 3.66
C ARG A 39 -17.15 -8.18 3.09
N LEU A 40 -17.49 -8.12 1.80
CA LEU A 40 -18.23 -9.18 1.11
C LEU A 40 -17.36 -10.41 0.81
N ARG A 41 -16.10 -10.19 0.47
CA ARG A 41 -15.12 -11.25 0.26
C ARG A 41 -13.73 -10.81 0.76
N PRO A 42 -13.29 -11.31 1.94
CA PRO A 42 -12.03 -10.91 2.54
C PRO A 42 -10.76 -11.32 1.78
N ASP A 43 -10.83 -12.34 0.94
CA ASP A 43 -9.69 -12.97 0.24
C ASP A 43 -9.55 -12.52 -1.23
N ILE A 44 -10.08 -11.35 -1.58
CA ILE A 44 -9.86 -10.77 -2.93
C ILE A 44 -8.35 -10.60 -3.17
N PRO A 45 -7.78 -11.26 -4.20
CA PRO A 45 -6.37 -11.13 -4.52
C PRO A 45 -5.97 -9.66 -4.72
N GLY A 46 -4.95 -9.20 -4.00
CA GLY A 46 -4.49 -7.80 -4.04
C GLY A 46 -5.44 -6.78 -3.39
N GLY A 47 -6.59 -7.21 -2.85
CA GLY A 47 -7.59 -6.33 -2.24
C GLY A 47 -7.07 -5.61 -1.00
N THR A 48 -6.53 -6.36 -0.03
CA THR A 48 -5.95 -5.81 1.20
C THR A 48 -4.77 -4.89 0.90
N MET A 49 -3.88 -5.29 -0.02
CA MET A 49 -2.73 -4.48 -0.45
C MET A 49 -3.17 -3.16 -1.09
N SER A 50 -4.18 -3.19 -1.95
CA SER A 50 -4.71 -1.98 -2.62
C SER A 50 -5.38 -1.03 -1.63
N LEU A 51 -6.12 -1.55 -0.64
CA LEU A 51 -6.70 -0.71 0.41
C LEU A 51 -5.63 -0.06 1.27
N ALA A 52 -4.60 -0.81 1.67
CA ALA A 52 -3.46 -0.30 2.42
C ALA A 52 -2.75 0.84 1.66
N MET A 53 -2.58 0.68 0.35
CA MET A 53 -1.99 1.70 -0.51
C MET A 53 -2.83 2.96 -0.59
N LEU A 54 -4.16 2.84 -0.73
CA LEU A 54 -5.05 4.01 -0.72
C LEU A 54 -5.01 4.73 0.63
N TYR A 55 -4.99 3.98 1.74
CA TYR A 55 -4.82 4.57 3.08
C TYR A 55 -3.50 5.30 3.25
N TYR A 56 -2.42 4.74 2.75
CA TYR A 56 -1.13 5.45 2.70
C TYR A 56 -1.21 6.74 1.87
N GLU A 57 -1.78 6.68 0.66
CA GLU A 57 -1.90 7.84 -0.24
C GLU A 57 -2.78 8.96 0.36
N THR A 58 -3.81 8.61 1.15
CA THR A 58 -4.67 9.58 1.84
C THR A 58 -4.16 10.03 3.21
N GLY A 59 -2.95 9.60 3.62
CA GLY A 59 -2.36 9.96 4.91
C GLY A 59 -2.95 9.22 6.13
N ARG A 60 -3.77 8.20 5.91
CA ARG A 60 -4.34 7.30 6.93
C ARG A 60 -3.33 6.23 7.32
N TYR A 61 -2.18 6.69 7.84
CA TYR A 61 -1.01 5.85 8.03
C TYR A 61 -1.21 4.72 9.05
N THR A 62 -1.97 4.97 10.13
CA THR A 62 -2.26 3.95 11.14
C THR A 62 -3.09 2.81 10.55
N GLU A 63 -4.15 3.13 9.80
CA GLU A 63 -4.96 2.09 9.14
C GLU A 63 -4.19 1.36 8.04
N ALA A 64 -3.31 2.06 7.32
CA ALA A 64 -2.42 1.44 6.35
C ALA A 64 -1.46 0.44 7.02
N ILE A 65 -0.87 0.78 8.17
CA ILE A 65 0.03 -0.11 8.94
C ILE A 65 -0.67 -1.42 9.30
N ASP A 66 -1.92 -1.36 9.78
CA ASP A 66 -2.69 -2.55 10.14
C ASP A 66 -2.89 -3.47 8.94
N LEU A 67 -3.23 -2.90 7.77
CA LEU A 67 -3.45 -3.67 6.56
C LEU A 67 -2.15 -4.23 5.96
N TYR A 68 -1.06 -3.46 5.94
CA TYR A 68 0.25 -3.99 5.51
C TYR A 68 0.74 -5.10 6.43
N THR A 69 0.50 -4.98 7.74
CA THR A 69 0.83 -6.04 8.71
C THR A 69 0.06 -7.32 8.39
N ARG A 70 -1.22 -7.24 8.05
CA ARG A 70 -2.00 -8.40 7.61
C ARG A 70 -1.45 -9.04 6.32
N VAL A 71 -0.98 -8.24 5.37
CA VAL A 71 -0.34 -8.75 4.14
C VAL A 71 0.93 -9.51 4.50
N ILE A 72 1.77 -8.93 5.35
CA ILE A 72 3.01 -9.54 5.85
C ILE A 72 2.72 -10.86 6.57
N ASP A 73 1.80 -10.87 7.54
CA ASP A 73 1.47 -12.04 8.36
C ASP A 73 0.85 -13.18 7.53
N SER A 74 0.18 -12.85 6.41
CA SER A 74 -0.40 -13.84 5.51
C SER A 74 0.62 -14.55 4.62
N GLY A 75 1.85 -14.02 4.50
CA GLY A 75 2.85 -14.52 3.55
C GLY A 75 2.42 -14.40 2.09
N ALA A 76 1.46 -13.53 1.78
CA ALA A 76 0.98 -13.32 0.43
C ALA A 76 2.05 -12.70 -0.49
N ASP A 77 1.89 -12.89 -1.79
CA ASP A 77 2.70 -12.22 -2.79
C ASP A 77 2.69 -10.70 -2.56
N GLY A 78 3.86 -10.06 -2.69
CA GLY A 78 4.02 -8.61 -2.42
C GLY A 78 4.48 -8.27 -1.01
N GLU A 79 4.86 -9.26 -0.18
CA GLU A 79 5.40 -9.06 1.18
C GLU A 79 6.52 -8.00 1.25
N ALA A 80 7.47 -8.02 0.31
CA ALA A 80 8.56 -7.03 0.24
C ALA A 80 8.04 -5.60 0.05
N GLU A 81 6.99 -5.43 -0.76
CA GLU A 81 6.33 -4.15 -1.01
C GLU A 81 5.49 -3.72 0.21
N ALA A 82 4.86 -4.66 0.91
CA ALA A 82 4.14 -4.37 2.16
C ALA A 82 5.09 -3.88 3.26
N TYR A 83 6.27 -4.49 3.42
CA TYR A 83 7.32 -3.97 4.30
C TYR A 83 7.76 -2.56 3.87
N TYR A 84 8.00 -2.34 2.58
CA TYR A 84 8.38 -1.02 2.08
C TYR A 84 7.36 0.05 2.50
N TYR A 85 6.08 -0.15 2.20
CA TYR A 85 5.06 0.85 2.46
C TYR A 85 4.68 0.97 3.94
N ARG A 86 4.78 -0.11 4.73
CA ARG A 86 4.65 0.01 6.20
C ARG A 86 5.78 0.86 6.79
N GLY A 87 7.00 0.69 6.28
CA GLY A 87 8.13 1.57 6.59
C GLY A 87 7.85 3.03 6.22
N ASP A 88 7.23 3.27 5.07
CA ASP A 88 6.78 4.61 4.65
C ASP A 88 5.75 5.21 5.60
N CYS A 89 4.78 4.41 6.06
CA CYS A 89 3.81 4.86 7.06
C CYS A 89 4.50 5.25 8.37
N HIS A 90 5.41 4.42 8.89
CA HIS A 90 6.16 4.72 10.10
C HIS A 90 7.01 5.98 9.97
N TYR A 91 7.64 6.19 8.81
CA TYR A 91 8.39 7.42 8.52
C TYR A 91 7.50 8.67 8.56
N ASN A 92 6.30 8.62 7.99
CA ASN A 92 5.36 9.74 8.04
C ASN A 92 4.79 9.98 9.44
N LEU A 93 4.82 8.97 10.31
CA LEU A 93 4.50 9.08 11.73
C LEU A 93 5.73 9.42 12.60
N GLU A 94 6.85 9.81 11.98
CA GLU A 94 8.11 10.18 12.64
C GLU A 94 8.75 9.04 13.48
N ASP A 95 8.34 7.79 13.24
CA ASP A 95 8.91 6.60 13.88
C ASP A 95 10.05 6.04 13.01
N LYS A 96 11.22 6.71 13.08
CA LYS A 96 12.42 6.34 12.32
C LYS A 96 12.88 4.90 12.60
N GLU A 97 12.78 4.46 13.85
CA GLU A 97 13.22 3.12 14.26
C GLU A 97 12.44 2.04 13.53
N LYS A 98 11.09 2.10 13.58
CA LYS A 98 10.24 1.13 12.88
C LYS A 98 10.33 1.26 11.36
N ALA A 99 10.41 2.49 10.84
CA ALA A 99 10.57 2.71 9.41
C ALA A 99 11.81 2.01 8.85
N CYS A 100 12.95 2.18 9.54
CA CYS A 100 14.20 1.57 9.14
C CYS A 100 14.25 0.05 9.37
N ALA A 101 13.56 -0.47 10.38
CA ALA A 101 13.41 -1.91 10.55
C ALA A 101 12.70 -2.53 9.33
N ASP A 102 11.58 -1.93 8.91
CA ASP A 102 10.79 -2.41 7.78
C ASP A 102 11.52 -2.29 6.44
N TRP A 103 12.18 -1.16 6.17
CA TRP A 103 12.94 -1.02 4.92
C TRP A 103 14.13 -1.97 4.84
N ARG A 104 14.79 -2.31 5.95
CA ARG A 104 15.85 -3.33 5.94
C ARG A 104 15.33 -4.71 5.57
N ILE A 105 14.13 -5.07 6.04
CA ILE A 105 13.49 -6.33 5.64
C ILE A 105 13.12 -6.31 4.17
N SER A 106 12.57 -5.20 3.67
CA SER A 106 12.23 -5.02 2.26
C SER A 106 13.47 -5.11 1.34
N ASP A 107 14.58 -4.48 1.73
CA ASP A 107 15.88 -4.56 1.04
C ASP A 107 16.40 -6.01 1.01
N ALA A 108 16.36 -6.71 2.14
CA ALA A 108 16.77 -8.12 2.21
C ALA A 108 15.93 -9.03 1.29
N LYS A 109 14.71 -8.62 0.93
CA LYS A 109 13.84 -9.30 -0.04
C LYS A 109 14.04 -8.82 -1.49
N GLY A 110 14.99 -7.92 -1.74
CA GLY A 110 15.41 -7.47 -3.08
C GLY A 110 14.77 -6.16 -3.55
N ASP A 111 14.11 -5.40 -2.68
CA ASP A 111 13.56 -4.09 -3.04
C ASP A 111 14.67 -3.04 -3.17
N ARG A 112 14.92 -2.60 -4.41
CA ARG A 112 15.99 -1.64 -4.72
C ARG A 112 15.74 -0.23 -4.17
N ASP A 113 14.47 0.17 -4.02
CA ASP A 113 14.14 1.47 -3.46
C ASP A 113 14.37 1.44 -1.94
N ALA A 114 14.00 0.33 -1.28
CA ALA A 114 14.33 0.10 0.12
C ALA A 114 15.85 0.11 0.35
N ALA A 115 16.63 -0.58 -0.50
CA ALA A 115 18.10 -0.60 -0.43
C ALA A 115 18.71 0.80 -0.49
N PHE A 116 18.16 1.67 -1.35
CA PHE A 116 18.57 3.07 -1.42
C PHE A 116 18.25 3.80 -0.12
N ILE A 117 17.04 3.64 0.43
CA ILE A 117 16.63 4.31 1.66
C ILE A 117 17.47 3.86 2.85
N VAL A 118 17.69 2.55 3.01
CA VAL A 118 18.50 2.00 4.11
C VAL A 118 19.88 2.67 4.14
N ARG A 119 20.58 2.64 3.01
CA ARG A 119 21.94 3.20 2.88
C ARG A 119 22.00 4.70 3.14
N ASN A 120 20.99 5.44 2.73
CA ASN A 120 21.03 6.91 2.68
C ASN A 120 20.26 7.60 3.81
N TYR A 121 19.44 6.87 4.57
CA TYR A 121 18.62 7.42 5.66
C TYR A 121 18.78 6.65 6.96
N CYS A 122 18.78 5.31 6.89
CA CYS A 122 18.81 4.47 8.09
C CYS A 122 20.21 4.30 8.67
N ASP A 123 21.23 4.33 7.81
CA ASP A 123 22.62 4.17 8.19
C ASP A 123 23.38 5.51 8.28
N THR A 124 22.67 6.63 8.20
CA THR A 124 23.21 7.99 8.27
C THR A 124 22.75 8.72 9.53
N ASP A 125 23.68 9.43 10.18
CA ASP A 125 23.40 10.33 11.31
C ASP A 125 22.59 11.56 10.86
N GLU A 126 21.70 12.05 11.72
CA GLU A 126 20.52 12.91 11.44
C GLU A 126 20.74 14.22 10.66
N GLU A 127 21.97 14.67 10.46
CA GLU A 127 22.27 16.01 9.90
C GLU A 127 22.23 16.08 8.36
N SER A 128 22.12 14.95 7.65
CA SER A 128 22.06 14.92 6.19
C SER A 128 21.11 13.84 5.68
N ILE A 129 19.80 14.08 5.79
CA ILE A 129 18.78 13.20 5.20
C ILE A 129 18.55 13.62 3.74
N PRO A 130 19.02 12.87 2.72
CA PRO A 130 18.63 13.13 1.34
C PRO A 130 17.13 12.87 1.16
N LYS A 131 16.50 13.61 0.25
CA LYS A 131 15.08 13.42 -0.07
C LYS A 131 14.85 11.99 -0.54
N LYS A 132 13.94 11.30 0.15
CA LYS A 132 13.49 9.95 -0.18
C LYS A 132 13.03 9.86 -1.65
N PRO A 133 13.39 8.79 -2.38
CA PRO A 133 12.87 8.57 -3.72
C PRO A 133 11.34 8.45 -3.70
N VAL A 134 10.66 9.21 -4.57
CA VAL A 134 9.21 9.11 -4.73
C VAL A 134 8.90 7.94 -5.66
N ARG A 135 8.31 6.87 -5.11
CA ARG A 135 7.74 5.82 -5.96
C ARG A 135 6.59 6.40 -6.76
N LYS A 136 6.74 6.43 -8.09
CA LYS A 136 5.60 6.68 -8.98
C LYS A 136 4.67 5.49 -8.86
N ARG A 137 3.39 5.75 -8.60
CA ARG A 137 2.34 4.74 -8.68
C ARG A 137 2.48 4.01 -10.01
N LYS A 138 2.72 2.70 -9.98
CA LYS A 138 2.55 1.90 -11.19
C LYS A 138 1.07 1.99 -11.49
N ASN A 139 0.68 2.52 -12.65
CA ASN A 139 -0.72 2.44 -13.07
C ASN A 139 -1.08 0.97 -13.01
N THR A 140 -2.00 0.59 -12.12
CA THR A 140 -2.49 -0.77 -12.04
C THR A 140 -3.52 -0.88 -13.15
N VAL A 141 -3.07 -0.75 -14.40
CA VAL A 141 -3.81 -1.24 -15.54
C VAL A 141 -3.79 -2.74 -15.34
N ILE A 142 -4.84 -3.24 -14.69
CA ILE A 142 -5.18 -4.64 -14.65
C ILE A 142 -5.25 -5.06 -16.12
N GLN A 143 -4.16 -5.65 -16.61
CA GLN A 143 -4.16 -6.30 -17.90
C GLN A 143 -4.94 -7.59 -17.68
N PHE A 144 -6.17 -7.59 -18.21
CA PHE A 144 -6.97 -8.79 -18.37
C PHE A 144 -6.29 -9.79 -19.32
#